data_AF-A0A1A6HVZ4-F1
#
_entry.id   AF-A0A1A6HVZ4-F1
#
_cell.length_a   1.000
_cell.length_b   1.000
_cell.length_c   1.000
_cell.angle_alpha   90.00
_cell.angle_beta   90.00
_cell.angle_gamma   90.00
#
_symmetry.space_group_name_H-M   'P 1'
#
loop_
_entity.id
_entity.type
_entity.pdbx_description
1 polymer ?
#
loop_
_entity_poly.entity_id
_entity_poly.type
_entity_poly.pdbx_seq_one_letter_code
_entity_poly.pdbx_strand_id
1 'polypeptide(L)'
;MVWMDLDMTGLDIEKDLVIGIACLITDSDLNILAEGPNLIIIQLEVLLDIMSDWYKEHHGKSGLTKAVKESTITLQQAENEFPIIDVSTVNELCKHWSPEECEFAPKKAASVGHSMTLVKASELQFYRNNIFKKKTR
;
A
#
# COMPACT_ATOMS: atom_id res chain seq x y z
N MET A 1 4.97 -4.52 11.43
CA MET A 1 4.56 -3.22 10.84
C MET A 1 3.66 -3.51 9.65
N VAL A 2 2.62 -2.70 9.45
CA VAL A 2 1.77 -2.78 8.26
C VAL A 2 2.12 -1.59 7.38
N TRP A 3 2.44 -1.88 6.12
CA TRP A 3 2.75 -0.91 5.09
C TRP A 3 1.59 -0.86 4.11
N MET A 4 1.14 0.33 3.74
CA MET A 4 0.09 0.51 2.75
C MET A 4 0.48 1.59 1.77
N ASP A 5 0.08 1.35 0.53
CA ASP A 5 0.05 2.36 -0.49
C ASP A 5 -1.30 2.54 -1.18
N LEU A 6 -1.54 3.78 -1.61
CA LEU A 6 -2.60 4.18 -2.50
C LEU A 6 -2.03 4.92 -3.71
N ASP A 7 -2.39 4.44 -4.90
CA ASP A 7 -2.31 5.22 -6.14
C ASP A 7 -3.63 5.96 -6.33
N MET A 8 -3.55 7.26 -6.63
CA MET A 8 -4.71 8.15 -6.78
C MET A 8 -4.70 8.84 -8.15
N THR A 9 -5.86 9.33 -8.58
CA THR A 9 -6.00 10.13 -9.81
C THR A 9 -5.41 11.55 -9.68
N GLY A 10 -5.19 12.01 -8.45
CA GLY A 10 -4.67 13.34 -8.12
C GLY A 10 -4.46 13.52 -6.62
N LEU A 11 -4.54 14.77 -6.12
CA LEU A 11 -4.29 15.13 -4.70
C LEU A 11 -5.49 15.86 -4.05
N ASP A 12 -6.56 16.12 -4.78
CA ASP A 12 -7.76 16.79 -4.28
C ASP A 12 -8.71 15.76 -3.69
N ILE A 13 -8.79 15.68 -2.36
CA ILE A 13 -9.59 14.67 -1.64
C ILE A 13 -11.09 14.70 -1.96
N GLU A 14 -11.61 15.82 -2.48
CA GLU A 14 -13.03 15.97 -2.81
C GLU A 14 -13.35 15.51 -4.24
N LYS A 15 -12.32 15.35 -5.10
CA LYS A 15 -12.50 15.07 -6.53
C LYS A 15 -11.78 13.81 -6.98
N ASP A 16 -10.62 13.55 -6.42
CA ASP A 16 -9.73 12.48 -6.82
C ASP A 16 -10.08 11.17 -6.13
N LEU A 17 -9.84 10.08 -6.84
CA LEU A 17 -10.22 8.73 -6.43
C LEU A 17 -8.99 7.85 -6.31
N VAL A 18 -9.13 6.84 -5.47
CA VAL A 18 -8.16 5.76 -5.36
C VAL A 18 -8.34 4.81 -6.55
N ILE A 19 -7.22 4.47 -7.19
CA ILE A 19 -7.15 3.60 -8.38
C ILE A 19 -6.22 2.40 -8.19
N GLY A 20 -5.37 2.42 -7.17
CA GLY A 20 -4.57 1.28 -6.75
C GLY A 20 -4.43 1.26 -5.23
N ILE A 21 -4.48 0.08 -4.64
CA ILE A 21 -4.26 -0.13 -3.21
C ILE A 21 -3.42 -1.36 -3.04
N ALA A 22 -2.40 -1.28 -2.19
CA ALA A 22 -1.73 -2.49 -1.80
C ALA A 22 -0.97 -2.42 -0.49
N CYS A 23 -0.66 -3.61 0.06
CA CYS A 23 -0.27 -3.77 1.45
C CYS A 23 0.83 -4.81 1.63
N LEU A 24 1.66 -4.62 2.66
CA LEU A 24 2.74 -5.52 3.05
C LEU A 24 2.86 -5.55 4.58
N ILE A 25 3.15 -6.71 5.16
CA ILE A 25 3.41 -6.87 6.59
C ILE A 25 4.88 -7.26 6.78
N THR A 26 5.57 -6.58 7.70
CA THR A 26 6.95 -6.91 8.08
C THR A 26 7.10 -7.07 9.58
N ASP A 27 8.16 -7.73 10.05
CA ASP A 27 8.55 -7.68 11.46
C ASP A 27 9.24 -6.34 11.81
N SER A 28 9.77 -6.22 13.03
CA SER A 28 10.55 -5.05 13.46
C SER A 28 11.93 -4.93 12.78
N ASP A 29 12.39 -6.02 12.17
CA ASP A 29 13.65 -6.11 11.43
C ASP A 29 13.48 -5.91 9.92
N LEU A 30 12.26 -5.58 9.49
CA LEU A 30 11.86 -5.34 8.10
C LEU A 30 11.91 -6.60 7.24
N ASN A 31 11.89 -7.79 7.85
CA ASN A 31 11.68 -9.02 7.12
C ASN A 31 10.21 -9.11 6.73
N ILE A 32 9.93 -9.50 5.49
CA ILE A 32 8.57 -9.65 4.97
C ILE A 32 7.93 -10.87 5.63
N LEU A 33 6.78 -10.63 6.27
CA LEU A 33 5.98 -11.65 6.94
C LEU A 33 4.82 -12.11 6.05
N ALA A 34 4.18 -11.16 5.37
CA ALA A 34 3.09 -11.43 4.44
C ALA A 34 2.95 -10.31 3.41
N GLU A 35 2.58 -10.68 2.18
CA GLU A 35 2.12 -9.75 1.15
C GLU A 35 0.60 -9.66 1.23
N GLY A 36 0.08 -8.45 1.41
CA GLY A 36 -1.37 -8.19 1.41
C GLY A 36 -1.92 -8.09 -0.01
N PRO A 37 -3.22 -7.79 -0.16
CA PRO A 37 -3.83 -7.62 -1.47
C PRO A 37 -3.11 -6.53 -2.27
N ASN A 38 -3.01 -6.73 -3.58
CA ASN A 38 -2.57 -5.70 -4.53
C ASN A 38 -3.67 -5.51 -5.57
N LEU A 39 -4.48 -4.47 -5.39
CA LEU A 39 -5.74 -4.28 -6.08
C LEU A 39 -5.67 -3.03 -6.94
N ILE A 40 -6.11 -3.18 -8.20
CA ILE A 40 -6.36 -2.06 -9.10
C ILE A 40 -7.87 -1.85 -9.13
N ILE A 41 -8.32 -0.64 -8.83
CA ILE A 41 -9.75 -0.32 -8.73
C ILE A 41 -10.22 0.23 -10.06
N ILE A 42 -11.31 -0.34 -10.58
CA ILE A 42 -11.93 0.12 -11.82
C ILE A 42 -12.45 1.56 -11.66
N GLN A 43 -12.22 2.39 -12.68
CA GLN A 43 -12.78 3.74 -12.78
C GLN A 43 -13.30 4.01 -14.19
N LEU A 44 -14.24 4.95 -14.29
CA LEU A 44 -14.75 5.39 -15.58
C LEU A 44 -13.68 6.15 -16.37
N GLU A 45 -13.65 5.96 -17.68
CA GLU A 45 -12.66 6.59 -18.55
C GLU A 45 -12.70 8.12 -18.48
N VAL A 46 -13.89 8.71 -18.36
CA VAL A 46 -14.06 10.16 -18.18
C VAL A 46 -13.37 10.71 -16.94
N LEU A 47 -13.22 9.89 -15.87
CA LEU A 47 -12.52 10.30 -14.65
C LEU A 47 -10.99 10.21 -14.83
N LEU A 48 -10.52 9.28 -15.64
CA LEU A 48 -9.11 9.20 -16.01
C LEU A 48 -8.72 10.36 -16.93
N ASP A 49 -9.65 10.82 -17.78
CA ASP A 49 -9.41 11.91 -18.72
C ASP A 49 -9.36 13.30 -18.06
N ILE A 50 -9.92 13.46 -16.85
CA ILE A 50 -9.81 14.71 -16.08
C ILE A 50 -8.52 14.80 -15.25
N MET A 51 -7.74 13.73 -15.16
CA MET A 51 -6.43 13.76 -14.50
C MET A 51 -5.52 14.82 -15.15
N SER A 52 -4.64 15.41 -14.35
CA SER A 52 -3.61 16.32 -14.89
C SER A 52 -2.66 15.58 -15.82
N ASP A 53 -1.97 16.32 -16.70
CA ASP A 53 -1.05 15.74 -17.68
C ASP A 53 0.05 14.91 -17.02
N TRP A 54 0.52 15.34 -15.84
CA TRP A 54 1.51 14.59 -15.07
C TRP A 54 1.00 13.21 -14.66
N TYR A 55 -0.22 13.11 -14.13
CA TYR A 55 -0.81 11.82 -13.72
C TYR A 55 -1.10 10.93 -14.91
N LYS A 56 -1.61 11.50 -16.03
CA LYS A 56 -1.82 10.76 -17.27
C LYS A 56 -0.53 10.16 -17.81
N GLU A 57 0.55 10.93 -17.81
CA GLU A 57 1.86 10.46 -18.26
C GLU A 57 2.44 9.44 -17.27
N HIS A 58 2.41 9.72 -15.97
CA HIS A 58 2.97 8.86 -14.93
C HIS A 58 2.28 7.49 -14.91
N HIS A 59 0.95 7.49 -14.79
CA HIS A 59 0.13 6.27 -14.77
C HIS A 59 0.07 5.59 -16.14
N GLY A 60 0.21 6.34 -17.22
CA GLY A 60 0.36 5.79 -18.57
C GLY A 60 1.67 5.02 -18.74
N LYS A 61 2.79 5.58 -18.27
CA LYS A 61 4.11 4.95 -18.33
C LYS A 61 4.23 3.73 -17.44
N SER A 62 3.61 3.75 -16.25
CA SER A 62 3.58 2.59 -15.36
C SER A 62 2.66 1.47 -15.85
N GLY A 63 1.76 1.77 -16.79
CA GLY A 63 0.71 0.86 -17.25
C GLY A 63 -0.53 0.83 -16.35
N LEU A 64 -0.54 1.61 -15.26
CA LEU A 64 -1.65 1.66 -14.30
C LEU A 64 -2.95 2.12 -14.97
N THR A 65 -2.91 3.13 -15.85
CA THR A 65 -4.11 3.61 -16.55
C THR A 65 -4.78 2.49 -17.36
N LYS A 66 -3.98 1.61 -17.98
CA LYS A 66 -4.50 0.45 -18.73
C LYS A 66 -5.08 -0.59 -17.78
N ALA A 67 -4.35 -0.91 -16.70
CA ALA A 67 -4.81 -1.86 -15.69
C ALA A 67 -6.13 -1.43 -15.03
N VAL A 68 -6.32 -0.13 -14.79
CA VAL A 68 -7.58 0.42 -14.25
C VAL A 68 -8.75 0.20 -15.22
N LYS A 69 -8.53 0.41 -16.51
CA LYS A 69 -9.56 0.18 -17.55
C LYS A 69 -9.91 -1.30 -17.72
N GLU A 70 -8.96 -2.20 -17.45
CA GLU A 70 -9.13 -3.65 -17.56
C GLU A 70 -9.59 -4.31 -16.25
N SER A 71 -9.52 -3.58 -15.13
CA SER A 71 -9.93 -4.09 -13.82
C SER A 71 -11.43 -4.31 -13.75
N THR A 72 -11.84 -5.27 -12.91
CA THR A 72 -13.24 -5.53 -12.55
C THR A 72 -13.52 -5.28 -11.08
N ILE A 73 -12.53 -4.80 -10.32
CA ILE A 73 -12.62 -4.64 -8.87
C ILE A 73 -13.20 -3.26 -8.58
N THR A 74 -14.37 -3.24 -7.95
CA THR A 74 -15.02 -2.00 -7.49
C THR A 74 -14.37 -1.49 -6.19
N LEU A 75 -14.55 -0.20 -5.89
CA LEU A 75 -14.10 0.37 -4.62
C LEU A 75 -14.65 -0.41 -3.41
N GLN A 76 -15.92 -0.80 -3.45
CA GLN A 76 -16.54 -1.58 -2.37
C GLN A 76 -15.89 -2.96 -2.21
N GLN A 77 -15.51 -3.62 -3.31
CA GLN A 77 -14.78 -4.89 -3.23
C GLN A 77 -13.40 -4.67 -2.63
N ALA A 78 -12.69 -3.60 -3.03
CA ALA A 78 -11.41 -3.25 -2.44
C ALA A 78 -11.54 -2.94 -0.94
N GLU A 79 -12.58 -2.22 -0.51
CA GLU A 79 -12.88 -1.96 0.91
C GLU A 79 -13.16 -3.24 1.71
N ASN A 80 -13.76 -4.26 1.09
CA ASN A 80 -13.99 -5.55 1.76
C ASN A 80 -12.70 -6.35 1.93
N GLU A 81 -11.74 -6.19 1.01
CA GLU A 81 -10.40 -6.76 1.12
C GLU A 81 -9.52 -5.94 2.11
N PHE A 82 -9.84 -4.65 2.27
CA PHE A 82 -9.22 -3.72 3.21
C PHE A 82 -10.23 -3.19 4.23
N PRO A 83 -10.88 -4.06 5.03
CA PRO A 83 -11.86 -3.60 6.00
C PRO A 83 -11.18 -2.59 6.91
N ILE A 84 -11.76 -1.39 6.98
CA ILE A 84 -11.22 -0.18 7.63
C ILE A 84 -10.33 -0.60 8.79
N ILE A 85 -9.05 -0.33 8.62
CA ILE A 85 -8.00 -0.72 9.54
C ILE A 85 -8.13 0.13 10.80
N ASP A 86 -9.08 -0.26 11.65
CA ASP A 86 -8.93 -0.07 13.07
C ASP A 86 -7.76 -0.97 13.51
N VAL A 87 -6.99 -0.51 14.49
CA VAL A 87 -5.85 -1.25 15.04
C VAL A 87 -6.28 -2.63 15.57
N SER A 88 -7.58 -2.79 15.89
CA SER A 88 -8.23 -4.06 16.20
C SER A 88 -8.35 -5.00 14.99
N THR A 89 -8.70 -4.50 13.80
CA THR A 89 -8.79 -5.26 12.54
C THR A 89 -7.43 -5.72 12.05
N VAL A 90 -6.37 -4.91 12.21
CA VAL A 90 -4.98 -5.37 11.95
C VAL A 90 -4.58 -6.50 12.88
N ASN A 91 -5.03 -6.47 14.13
CA ASN A 91 -4.80 -7.56 15.08
C ASN A 91 -5.58 -8.83 14.67
N GLU A 92 -6.80 -8.70 14.16
CA GLU A 92 -7.60 -9.82 13.61
C GLU A 92 -6.99 -10.39 12.31
N LEU A 93 -6.56 -9.53 11.38
CA LEU A 93 -5.91 -9.93 10.13
C LEU A 93 -4.53 -10.56 10.36
N CYS A 94 -3.72 -10.02 11.28
CA CYS A 94 -2.47 -10.68 11.68
C CYS A 94 -2.76 -12.04 12.34
N LYS A 95 -3.79 -12.18 13.18
CA LYS A 95 -4.19 -13.49 13.71
C LYS A 95 -4.65 -14.47 12.62
N HIS A 96 -5.27 -13.97 11.55
CA HIS A 96 -5.79 -14.80 10.47
C HIS A 96 -4.71 -15.22 9.47
N TRP A 97 -3.80 -14.32 9.12
CA TRP A 97 -2.76 -14.56 8.11
C TRP A 97 -1.43 -15.05 8.69
N SER A 98 -1.07 -14.63 9.92
CA SER A 98 0.19 -15.01 10.60
C SER A 98 0.04 -15.07 12.14
N PRO A 99 -0.69 -16.06 12.68
CA PRO A 99 -1.07 -16.12 14.11
C PRO A 99 0.10 -16.16 15.11
N GLU A 100 1.27 -16.70 14.76
CA GLU A 100 2.43 -16.76 15.68
C GLU A 100 3.13 -15.41 15.92
N GLU A 101 2.95 -14.44 15.03
CA GLU A 101 3.75 -13.18 15.03
C GLU A 101 3.01 -12.00 15.67
N CYS A 102 1.70 -12.18 15.92
CA CYS A 102 0.80 -11.15 16.41
C CYS A 102 1.06 -10.74 17.88
N GLU A 103 1.85 -11.52 18.62
CA GLU A 103 2.18 -11.27 20.04
C GLU A 103 3.12 -10.07 20.28
N PHE A 104 3.77 -9.54 19.23
CA PHE A 104 4.93 -8.63 19.38
C PHE A 104 4.75 -7.20 18.82
N ALA A 105 3.54 -6.79 18.41
CA ALA A 105 3.33 -5.56 17.62
C ALA A 105 3.51 -4.21 18.40
N PRO A 106 4.38 -3.28 17.95
CA PRO A 106 4.50 -1.90 18.46
C PRO A 106 3.79 -0.83 17.58
N LYS A 107 3.54 0.38 18.13
CA LYS A 107 2.62 1.42 17.57
C LYS A 107 3.27 2.55 16.72
N LYS A 108 2.59 2.88 15.58
CA LYS A 108 2.38 4.18 14.84
C LYS A 108 3.41 4.80 13.84
N ALA A 109 2.81 5.53 12.85
CA ALA A 109 3.28 6.57 11.87
C ALA A 109 3.57 6.15 10.39
N ALA A 110 3.17 7.00 9.42
CA ALA A 110 2.70 6.66 8.05
C ALA A 110 3.53 7.22 6.84
N SER A 111 3.51 6.55 5.65
CA SER A 111 3.52 7.09 4.26
C SER A 111 3.62 6.03 3.10
N VAL A 112 3.12 6.42 1.91
CA VAL A 112 2.61 5.79 0.62
C VAL A 112 3.65 5.19 -0.39
N GLY A 113 3.48 4.01 -1.05
CA GLY A 113 3.84 3.79 -2.50
C GLY A 113 3.72 2.37 -3.17
N HIS A 114 3.32 2.18 -4.45
CA HIS A 114 3.08 0.90 -5.19
C HIS A 114 4.30 -0.02 -5.40
N SER A 115 5.16 0.32 -6.36
CA SER A 115 6.48 -0.33 -6.52
C SER A 115 7.43 0.01 -5.35
N MET A 116 7.07 1.03 -4.59
CA MET A 116 7.87 1.52 -3.49
C MET A 116 7.71 0.71 -2.20
N THR A 117 6.73 -0.17 -2.00
CA THR A 117 6.61 -0.82 -0.67
C THR A 117 7.78 -1.77 -0.39
N LEU A 118 8.09 -2.66 -1.34
CA LEU A 118 9.28 -3.53 -1.28
C LEU A 118 10.58 -2.73 -1.41
N VAL A 119 10.62 -1.75 -2.31
CA VAL A 119 11.79 -0.89 -2.50
C VAL A 119 12.08 -0.06 -1.25
N LYS A 120 11.07 0.49 -0.58
CA LYS A 120 11.20 1.25 0.68
C LYS A 120 11.54 0.36 1.85
N ALA A 121 10.96 -0.85 1.92
CA ALA A 121 11.39 -1.83 2.92
C ALA A 121 12.88 -2.16 2.74
N SER A 122 13.32 -2.38 1.51
CA SER A 122 14.73 -2.63 1.16
C SER A 122 15.63 -1.41 1.39
N GLU A 123 15.15 -0.20 1.08
CA GLU A 123 15.86 1.06 1.30
C GLU A 123 16.01 1.36 2.81
N LEU A 124 14.98 1.08 3.60
CA LEU A 124 15.04 1.17 5.05
C LEU A 124 15.98 0.12 5.66
N GLN A 125 16.00 -1.11 5.12
CA GLN A 125 17.03 -2.08 5.47
C GLN A 125 18.43 -1.55 5.14
N PHE A 126 18.61 -0.91 3.99
CA PHE A 126 19.88 -0.28 3.61
C PHE A 126 20.29 0.83 4.60
N TYR A 127 19.40 1.76 4.95
CA TYR A 127 19.71 2.81 5.92
C TYR A 127 19.96 2.26 7.32
N ARG A 128 19.20 1.26 7.76
CA ARG A 128 19.44 0.54 9.02
C ARG A 128 20.83 -0.06 9.07
N ASN A 129 21.28 -0.66 7.98
CA ASN A 129 22.57 -1.34 7.90
C ASN A 129 23.77 -0.38 7.79
N ASN A 130 23.57 0.80 7.18
CA ASN A 130 24.68 1.69 6.81
C ASN A 130 24.75 3.01 7.58
N ILE A 131 23.65 3.50 8.16
CA ILE A 131 23.59 4.81 8.81
C ILE A 131 23.39 4.68 10.33
N PHE A 132 22.55 3.76 10.77
CA PHE A 132 22.25 3.61 12.20
C PHE A 132 23.30 2.74 12.89
N LYS A 133 23.83 3.20 14.03
CA LYS A 133 24.77 2.41 14.84
C LYS A 133 24.11 1.09 15.26
N LYS A 134 24.77 -0.05 14.99
CA LYS A 134 24.36 -1.34 15.54
C LYS A 134 24.27 -1.20 17.07
N LYS A 135 23.12 -1.58 17.66
CA LYS A 135 23.00 -1.71 19.11
C LYS A 135 24.08 -2.67 19.59
N THR A 136 25.12 -2.15 20.21
CA THR A 136 26.04 -2.97 21.02
C THR A 136 25.21 -3.55 22.15
N ARG A 137 25.18 -4.88 22.24
CA ARG A 137 24.59 -5.63 23.34
C ARG A 137 25.30 -5.31 24.65
#